data_AF-A0A842S042-F1
#
_entry.id   AF-A0A842S042-F1
#
_cell.length_a   1.000
_cell.length_b   1.000
_cell.length_c   1.000
_cell.angle_alpha   90.00
_cell.angle_beta   90.00
_cell.angle_gamma   90.00
#
_symmetry.space_group_name_H-M   'P 1'
#
loop_
_entity.id
_entity.type
_entity.pdbx_description
1 polymer ?
#
loop_
_entity_poly.entity_id
_entity_poly.type
_entity_poly.pdbx_seq_one_letter_code
_entity_poly.pdbx_strand_id
1 'polypeptide(L)'
;MAHINPEFTIDRKGRVLCKKHSNYQFLKEQIFSHLIDSRLIEKELTCKTCTHYFKDNCFFPRSEIDKIEYDRVIKKAFKCKLCGNKIDRMFTVIHKLYYEENFYVKIPLICCVCYEGLKRDKFMEFSKKRLSKLNYDSIITFFILIILLILTLSFGSWYYFIGAFSVIIFCVYIFLYYREKKKIENGLKYYAKNFIED
;
A
#
# COMPACT_ATOMS: atom_id res chain seq x y z
N MET A 1 -0.77 30.33 20.15
CA MET A 1 -1.89 30.25 19.19
C MET A 1 -2.51 28.86 19.32
N ALA A 2 -3.84 28.74 19.32
CA ALA A 2 -4.48 27.44 19.44
C ALA A 2 -4.27 26.64 18.15
N HIS A 3 -3.64 25.47 18.24
CA HIS A 3 -3.46 24.57 17.11
C HIS A 3 -4.80 23.97 16.68
N ILE A 4 -4.97 23.78 15.38
CA ILE A 4 -6.20 23.19 14.83
C ILE A 4 -6.06 21.67 14.88
N ASN A 5 -6.84 21.06 15.78
CA ASN A 5 -6.92 19.61 15.88
C ASN A 5 -7.60 19.02 14.63
N PRO A 6 -7.03 17.96 14.04
CA PRO A 6 -7.66 17.27 12.92
C PRO A 6 -8.95 16.58 13.37
N GLU A 7 -9.93 16.52 12.47
CA GLU A 7 -11.15 15.75 12.69
C GLU A 7 -11.31 14.77 11.53
N PHE A 8 -11.21 13.48 11.85
CA PHE A 8 -11.14 12.44 10.84
C PHE A 8 -12.50 11.76 10.64
N THR A 9 -12.77 11.38 9.39
CA THR A 9 -13.88 10.51 9.03
C THR A 9 -13.39 9.43 8.09
N ILE A 10 -13.96 8.23 8.20
CA ILE A 10 -13.62 7.10 7.33
C ILE A 10 -14.81 6.83 6.42
N ASP A 11 -14.56 6.80 5.12
CA ASP A 11 -15.61 6.55 4.15
C ASP A 11 -15.92 5.05 3.99
N ARG A 12 -16.91 4.71 3.15
CA ARG A 12 -17.33 3.32 2.91
C ARG A 12 -16.23 2.41 2.34
N LYS A 13 -15.20 2.99 1.68
CA LYS A 13 -14.05 2.29 1.09
C LYS A 13 -12.84 2.21 2.02
N GLY A 14 -12.92 2.80 3.23
CA GLY A 14 -11.79 2.85 4.16
C GLY A 14 -10.80 3.99 3.88
N ARG A 15 -11.20 5.01 3.10
CA ARG A 15 -10.42 6.23 2.92
C ARG A 15 -10.59 7.12 4.13
N VAL A 16 -9.47 7.56 4.69
CA VAL A 16 -9.47 8.54 5.78
C VAL A 16 -9.51 9.94 5.18
N LEU A 17 -10.49 10.72 5.61
CA LEU A 17 -10.71 12.12 5.25
C LEU A 17 -10.51 12.98 6.48
N CYS A 18 -9.94 14.17 6.33
CA CYS A 18 -9.82 15.14 7.41
C CYS A 18 -10.71 16.35 7.13
N LYS A 19 -11.73 16.59 7.97
CA LYS A 19 -12.70 17.68 7.75
C LYS A 19 -12.04 19.06 7.76
N LYS A 20 -11.04 19.23 8.62
CA LYS A 20 -10.37 20.52 8.87
C LYS A 20 -9.12 20.75 8.03
N HIS A 21 -8.49 19.67 7.55
CA HIS A 21 -7.21 19.75 6.83
C HIS A 21 -7.27 19.29 5.37
N SER A 22 -8.46 19.25 4.78
CA SER A 22 -8.66 18.98 3.35
C SER A 22 -9.76 19.88 2.80
N ASN A 23 -9.90 19.96 1.47
CA ASN A 23 -11.08 20.55 0.84
C ASN A 23 -12.30 19.62 1.01
N TYR A 24 -12.75 19.46 2.26
CA TYR A 24 -13.67 18.40 2.66
C TYR A 24 -15.01 18.47 1.94
N GLN A 25 -15.55 19.68 1.72
CA GLN A 25 -16.84 19.86 1.06
C GLN A 25 -16.78 19.39 -0.41
N PHE A 26 -15.77 19.83 -1.14
CA PHE A 26 -15.50 19.36 -2.50
C PHE A 26 -15.30 17.84 -2.55
N LEU A 27 -14.47 17.30 -1.65
CA LEU A 27 -14.21 15.86 -1.58
C LEU A 27 -15.48 15.06 -1.27
N LYS A 28 -16.32 15.56 -0.36
CA LYS A 28 -17.59 14.93 0.01
C LYS A 28 -18.50 14.86 -1.21
N GLU A 29 -18.74 15.97 -1.88
CA GLU A 29 -19.60 16.05 -3.06
C GLU A 29 -19.11 15.12 -4.18
N GLN A 30 -17.81 15.07 -4.44
CA GLN A 30 -17.23 14.20 -5.48
C GLN A 30 -17.22 12.72 -5.12
N ILE A 31 -17.07 12.39 -3.83
CA ILE A 31 -17.15 11.00 -3.36
C ILE A 31 -18.58 10.45 -3.48
N PHE A 32 -19.59 11.29 -3.24
CA PHE A 32 -21.00 10.91 -3.33
C PHE A 32 -21.55 10.92 -4.75
N SER A 33 -21.02 11.78 -5.63
CA SER A 33 -21.50 11.89 -7.01
C SER A 33 -21.11 10.71 -7.90
N HIS A 34 -20.14 9.87 -7.51
CA HIS A 34 -19.58 8.77 -8.31
C HIS A 34 -18.99 9.18 -9.67
N LEU A 35 -18.93 10.48 -10.00
CA LEU A 35 -18.62 10.99 -11.34
C LEU A 35 -17.13 11.15 -11.64
N ILE A 36 -16.25 11.12 -10.63
CA ILE A 36 -14.81 11.35 -10.81
C ILE A 36 -13.98 10.09 -10.57
N ASP A 37 -12.95 9.91 -11.40
CA ASP A 37 -11.91 8.88 -11.23
C ASP A 37 -11.34 8.94 -9.81
N SER A 38 -11.46 7.82 -9.10
CA SER A 38 -10.87 7.56 -7.80
C SER A 38 -9.43 8.07 -7.64
N ARG A 39 -8.62 8.08 -8.70
CA ARG A 39 -7.23 8.56 -8.70
C ARG A 39 -7.11 10.08 -8.51
N LEU A 40 -8.04 10.86 -9.03
CA LEU A 40 -8.04 12.33 -8.87
C LEU A 40 -8.35 12.69 -7.42
N ILE A 41 -9.37 12.05 -6.83
CA ILE A 41 -9.71 12.22 -5.41
C ILE A 41 -8.51 11.85 -4.53
N GLU A 42 -7.76 10.81 -4.87
CA GLU A 42 -6.58 10.39 -4.10
C GLU A 42 -5.45 11.42 -4.06
N LYS A 43 -5.29 12.24 -5.11
CA LYS A 43 -4.28 13.31 -5.15
C LYS A 43 -4.64 14.47 -4.23
N GLU A 44 -5.94 14.72 -4.05
CA GLU A 44 -6.46 15.80 -3.21
C GLU A 44 -6.51 15.45 -1.71
N LEU A 45 -6.31 14.17 -1.35
CA LEU A 45 -6.28 13.69 0.03
C LEU A 45 -4.93 13.92 0.73
N THR A 46 -4.52 15.19 0.78
CA THR A 46 -3.26 15.65 1.38
C THR A 46 -3.47 16.88 2.26
N CYS A 47 -2.62 17.06 3.26
CA CYS A 47 -2.56 18.30 4.04
C CYS A 47 -2.10 19.49 3.20
N LYS A 48 -1.38 19.26 2.10
CA LYS A 48 -0.75 20.32 1.29
C LYS A 48 -1.74 21.22 0.55
N THR A 49 -2.99 20.80 0.43
CA THR A 49 -4.07 21.60 -0.18
C THR A 49 -4.79 22.47 0.84
N CYS A 50 -4.46 22.36 2.14
CA CYS A 50 -5.15 23.09 3.21
C CYS A 50 -4.50 24.44 3.50
N THR A 51 -5.32 25.48 3.71
CA THR A 51 -4.84 26.81 4.13
C THR A 51 -4.12 26.79 5.48
N HIS A 52 -4.50 25.89 6.39
CA HIS A 52 -3.87 25.73 7.70
C HIS A 52 -2.42 25.20 7.62
N TYR A 53 -2.14 24.38 6.60
CA TYR A 53 -0.79 23.92 6.33
C TYR A 53 0.13 25.09 5.92
N PHE A 54 -0.36 26.02 5.11
CA PHE A 54 0.40 27.21 4.71
C PHE A 54 0.59 28.22 5.84
N LYS A 55 -0.36 28.29 6.77
CA LYS A 55 -0.31 29.13 7.98
C LYS A 55 0.42 28.50 9.16
N ASP A 56 0.90 27.25 9.00
CA ASP A 56 1.59 26.46 10.02
C ASP A 56 0.84 26.40 11.37
N ASN A 57 -0.49 26.30 11.32
CA ASN A 57 -1.35 26.28 12.51
C ASN A 57 -2.13 24.97 12.69
N CYS A 58 -1.71 23.92 11.99
CA CYS A 58 -2.17 22.54 12.18
C CYS A 58 -1.66 21.97 13.51
N PHE A 59 -2.27 20.87 13.97
CA PHE A 59 -1.76 20.05 15.08
C PHE A 59 -0.33 19.57 14.81
N PHE A 60 -0.10 18.95 13.65
CA PHE A 60 1.24 18.64 13.17
C PHE A 60 1.79 19.88 12.47
N PRO A 61 2.93 20.45 12.89
CA PRO A 61 3.55 21.55 12.19
C PRO A 61 3.94 21.12 10.77
N ARG A 62 4.06 22.11 9.89
CA ARG A 62 4.37 21.91 8.47
C ARG A 62 5.64 21.08 8.27
N SER A 63 6.68 21.33 9.06
CA SER A 63 7.94 20.60 9.02
C SER A 63 7.75 19.10 9.29
N GLU A 64 6.86 18.75 10.22
CA GLU A 64 6.54 17.36 10.54
C GLU A 64 5.67 16.71 9.46
N ILE A 65 4.68 17.45 8.93
CA ILE A 65 3.86 17.01 7.80
C ILE A 65 4.75 16.71 6.58
N ASP A 66 5.71 17.56 6.28
CA ASP A 66 6.66 17.36 5.18
C ASP A 66 7.57 16.15 5.42
N LYS A 67 8.03 15.94 6.66
CA LYS A 67 8.80 14.75 7.04
C LYS A 67 7.98 13.46 6.89
N ILE A 68 6.73 13.46 7.35
CA ILE A 68 5.80 12.33 7.19
C ILE A 68 5.61 12.02 5.70
N GLU A 69 5.42 13.04 4.87
CA GLU A 69 5.24 12.88 3.43
C GLU A 69 6.50 12.30 2.76
N TYR A 70 7.67 12.79 3.14
CA TYR A 70 8.95 12.27 2.67
C TYR A 70 9.13 10.79 3.07
N ASP A 71 8.87 10.44 4.33
CA ASP A 71 8.98 9.06 4.81
C ASP A 71 7.96 8.12 4.12
N ARG A 72 6.80 8.65 3.75
CA ARG A 72 5.75 7.94 3.03
C ARG A 72 6.12 7.67 1.57
N VAL A 73 6.55 8.69 0.84
CA VAL A 73 6.79 8.61 -0.61
C VAL A 73 8.17 8.05 -0.91
N ILE A 74 9.20 8.57 -0.26
CA ILE A 74 10.61 8.25 -0.57
C ILE A 74 11.06 7.02 0.21
N LYS A 75 10.92 7.03 1.55
CA LYS A 75 11.37 5.88 2.37
C LYS A 75 10.41 4.69 2.35
N LYS A 76 9.17 4.88 1.86
CA LYS A 76 8.13 3.84 1.83
C LYS A 76 7.94 3.18 3.21
N ALA A 77 8.04 3.98 4.27
CA ALA A 77 8.03 3.50 5.66
C ALA A 77 6.65 2.94 6.06
N PHE A 78 5.58 3.54 5.53
CA PHE A 78 4.21 3.18 5.86
C PHE A 78 3.69 2.07 4.95
N LYS A 79 3.51 0.87 5.52
CA LYS A 79 3.03 -0.32 4.81
C LYS A 79 1.79 -0.90 5.46
N CYS A 80 0.91 -1.44 4.62
CA CYS A 80 -0.25 -2.20 5.04
C CYS A 80 0.18 -3.45 5.81
N LYS A 81 -0.40 -3.67 7.00
CA LYS A 81 -0.13 -4.85 7.83
C LYS A 81 -0.61 -6.16 7.21
N LEU A 82 -1.64 -6.09 6.36
CA LEU A 82 -2.27 -7.27 5.74
C LEU A 82 -1.66 -7.69 4.40
N CYS A 83 -1.02 -6.79 3.67
CA CYS A 83 -0.48 -7.14 2.34
C CYS A 83 0.93 -6.59 2.07
N GLY A 84 1.49 -5.81 2.98
CA GLY A 84 2.83 -5.24 2.85
C GLY A 84 2.97 -4.15 1.78
N ASN A 85 1.88 -3.80 1.08
CA ASN A 85 1.88 -2.71 0.11
C ASN A 85 2.02 -1.36 0.82
N LYS A 86 2.66 -0.40 0.16
CA LYS A 86 2.79 0.97 0.67
C LYS A 86 1.43 1.64 0.85
N ILE A 87 1.32 2.51 1.84
CA ILE A 87 0.14 3.35 2.04
C ILE A 87 0.33 4.64 1.26
N ASP A 88 -0.40 4.77 0.16
CA ASP A 88 -0.28 5.91 -0.74
C ASP A 88 -1.04 7.16 -0.26
N ARG A 89 -1.81 7.09 0.84
CA ARG A 89 -2.62 8.22 1.32
C ARG A 89 -2.05 8.83 2.60
N MET A 90 -1.85 10.14 2.56
CA MET A 90 -1.27 10.89 3.66
C MET A 90 -2.17 10.87 4.90
N PHE A 91 -3.48 11.14 4.76
CA PHE A 91 -4.38 11.19 5.92
C PHE A 91 -4.52 9.87 6.66
N THR A 92 -4.36 8.72 6.00
CA THR A 92 -4.33 7.43 6.68
C THR A 92 -3.14 7.32 7.64
N VAL A 93 -1.99 7.87 7.25
CA VAL A 93 -0.79 7.92 8.09
C VAL A 93 -0.97 8.91 9.23
N ILE A 94 -1.42 10.14 8.92
CA ILE A 94 -1.62 11.18 9.94
C ILE A 94 -2.66 10.75 10.97
N HIS A 95 -3.75 10.10 10.56
CA HIS A 95 -4.75 9.56 11.48
C HIS A 95 -4.14 8.54 12.45
N LYS A 96 -3.29 7.63 11.95
CA LYS A 96 -2.58 6.70 12.83
C LYS A 96 -1.71 7.45 13.86
N LEU A 97 -0.88 8.40 13.41
CA LEU A 97 0.05 9.13 14.28
C LEU A 97 -0.70 9.95 15.33
N TYR A 98 -1.74 10.67 14.90
CA TYR A 98 -2.58 11.48 15.79
C TYR A 98 -3.19 10.66 16.94
N TYR A 99 -3.72 9.48 16.63
CA TYR A 99 -4.33 8.62 17.65
C TYR A 99 -3.32 7.94 18.55
N GLU A 100 -2.14 7.62 18.02
CA GLU A 100 -1.04 7.04 18.79
C GLU A 100 -0.49 8.05 19.79
N GLU A 101 -0.37 9.33 19.42
CA GLU A 101 0.15 10.40 20.29
C GLU A 101 -0.86 10.88 21.34
N ASN A 102 -2.13 11.08 20.96
CA ASN A 102 -3.11 11.71 21.86
C ASN A 102 -3.90 10.71 22.71
N PHE A 103 -4.11 9.49 22.20
CA PHE A 103 -4.97 8.50 22.85
C PHE A 103 -4.22 7.21 23.20
N TYR A 104 -2.92 7.12 22.88
CA TYR A 104 -2.12 5.90 23.06
C TYR A 104 -2.72 4.67 22.34
N VAL A 105 -3.52 4.90 21.29
CA VAL A 105 -4.17 3.83 20.52
C VAL A 105 -3.32 3.47 19.30
N LYS A 106 -2.86 2.22 19.24
CA LYS A 106 -2.09 1.70 18.10
C LYS A 106 -3.00 1.27 16.96
N ILE A 107 -3.30 2.18 16.04
CA ILE A 107 -4.10 1.87 14.85
C ILE A 107 -3.23 1.17 13.80
N PRO A 108 -3.61 -0.03 13.30
CA PRO A 108 -2.89 -0.68 12.22
C PRO A 108 -3.16 0.00 10.88
N LEU A 109 -2.10 0.16 10.07
CA LEU A 109 -2.26 0.64 8.70
C LEU A 109 -2.81 -0.48 7.82
N ILE A 110 -3.97 -0.25 7.24
CA ILE A 110 -4.65 -1.16 6.31
C ILE A 110 -4.94 -0.38 5.03
N CYS A 111 -4.56 -0.93 3.86
CA CYS A 111 -4.89 -0.31 2.58
C CYS A 111 -6.37 -0.56 2.21
N CYS A 112 -6.94 0.28 1.33
CA CYS A 112 -8.36 0.15 0.94
C CYS A 112 -8.72 -1.22 0.38
N VAL A 113 -7.86 -1.83 -0.43
CA VAL A 113 -8.13 -3.16 -1.01
C VAL A 113 -8.28 -4.21 0.09
N CYS A 114 -7.39 -4.18 1.09
CA CYS A 114 -7.50 -5.07 2.23
C CYS A 114 -8.70 -4.75 3.11
N TYR A 115 -8.99 -3.46 3.32
CA TYR A 115 -10.16 -3.02 4.09
C TYR A 115 -11.47 -3.49 3.44
N GLU A 116 -11.62 -3.34 2.13
CA GLU A 116 -12.78 -3.86 1.39
C GLU A 116 -12.85 -5.38 1.44
N GLY A 117 -11.71 -6.07 1.38
CA GLY A 117 -11.63 -7.52 1.53
C GLY A 117 -12.08 -8.00 2.90
N LEU A 118 -11.70 -7.30 3.96
CA LEU A 118 -12.16 -7.56 5.33
C LEU A 118 -13.66 -7.31 5.47
N LYS A 119 -14.15 -6.16 4.99
CA LYS A 119 -15.57 -5.79 5.08
C LYS A 119 -16.51 -6.79 4.38
N ARG A 120 -16.01 -7.51 3.38
CA ARG A 120 -16.76 -8.52 2.61
C ARG A 120 -16.50 -9.95 3.09
N ASP A 121 -15.71 -10.15 4.15
CA ASP A 121 -15.25 -11.47 4.63
C ASP A 121 -14.54 -12.32 3.57
N LYS A 122 -13.94 -11.66 2.57
CA LYS A 122 -13.24 -12.30 1.43
C LYS A 122 -11.72 -12.18 1.51
N PHE A 123 -11.18 -11.65 2.60
CA PHE A 123 -9.74 -11.45 2.73
C PHE A 123 -8.94 -12.76 2.57
N MET A 124 -9.40 -13.85 3.18
CA MET A 124 -8.76 -15.16 3.07
C MET A 124 -8.79 -15.70 1.64
N GLU A 125 -9.95 -15.61 0.98
CA GLU A 125 -10.12 -16.03 -0.41
C GLU A 125 -9.18 -15.25 -1.34
N PHE A 126 -9.13 -13.93 -1.21
CA PHE A 126 -8.25 -13.08 -2.01
C PHE A 126 -6.78 -13.37 -1.76
N SER A 127 -6.39 -13.59 -0.50
CA SER A 127 -5.00 -13.90 -0.15
C SER A 127 -4.57 -15.26 -0.70
N LYS A 128 -5.42 -16.28 -0.59
CA LYS A 128 -5.19 -17.61 -1.20
C LYS A 128 -5.10 -17.53 -2.71
N LYS A 129 -6.01 -16.80 -3.36
CA LYS A 129 -5.99 -16.60 -4.83
C LYS A 129 -4.71 -15.89 -5.29
N ARG A 130 -4.26 -14.87 -4.56
CA ARG A 130 -2.99 -14.17 -4.85
C ARG A 130 -1.80 -15.11 -4.71
N LEU A 131 -1.75 -15.93 -3.66
CA LEU A 131 -0.68 -16.90 -3.47
C LEU A 131 -0.67 -17.99 -4.55
N SER A 132 -1.84 -18.50 -4.93
CA SER A 132 -2.00 -19.47 -6.01
C SER A 132 -1.50 -18.89 -7.35
N LYS A 133 -1.91 -17.67 -7.69
CA LYS A 133 -1.40 -16.96 -8.88
C LYS A 133 0.11 -16.80 -8.85
N LEU A 134 0.68 -16.38 -7.71
CA LEU A 134 2.13 -16.23 -7.55
C LEU A 134 2.88 -17.56 -7.79
N ASN A 135 2.35 -18.67 -7.29
CA ASN A 135 2.92 -20.00 -7.51
C ASN A 135 2.81 -20.42 -8.99
N TYR A 136 1.68 -20.16 -9.63
CA TYR A 136 1.48 -20.44 -11.05
C TYR A 136 2.44 -19.64 -11.93
N ASP A 137 2.58 -18.34 -11.68
CA ASP A 137 3.53 -17.46 -12.38
C ASP A 137 4.98 -17.98 -12.21
N SER A 138 5.33 -18.51 -11.03
CA SER A 138 6.65 -19.09 -10.77
C SER A 138 6.91 -20.36 -11.58
N ILE A 139 5.90 -21.21 -11.76
CA ILE A 139 6.01 -22.44 -12.56
C ILE A 139 6.23 -22.07 -14.03
N ILE A 140 5.45 -21.14 -14.57
CA ILE A 140 5.61 -20.65 -15.94
C ILE A 140 7.02 -20.08 -16.15
N THR A 141 7.49 -19.23 -15.23
CA THR A 141 8.80 -18.59 -15.35
C THR A 141 9.93 -19.64 -15.36
N PHE A 142 9.79 -20.70 -14.56
CA PHE A 142 10.74 -21.81 -14.55
C PHE A 142 10.77 -22.59 -15.87
N PHE A 143 9.60 -22.88 -16.47
CA PHE A 143 9.54 -23.53 -17.78
C PHE A 143 10.16 -22.66 -18.89
N ILE A 144 9.90 -21.36 -18.88
CA ILE A 144 10.52 -20.42 -19.82
C ILE A 144 12.05 -20.45 -19.71
N LEU A 145 12.59 -20.47 -18.48
CA LEU A 145 14.04 -20.59 -18.27
C LEU A 145 14.60 -21.89 -18.86
N ILE A 146 13.95 -23.02 -18.61
CA ILE A 146 14.40 -24.32 -19.16
C ILE A 146 14.44 -24.26 -20.69
N ILE A 147 13.40 -23.72 -21.33
CA ILE A 147 13.35 -23.58 -22.80
C ILE A 147 14.51 -22.70 -23.29
N LEU A 148 14.76 -21.55 -22.64
CA LEU A 148 15.86 -20.66 -22.99
C LEU A 148 17.23 -21.33 -22.82
N LEU A 149 17.42 -22.15 -21.78
CA LEU A 149 18.66 -22.90 -21.57
C LEU A 149 18.87 -23.95 -22.66
N ILE A 150 17.84 -24.70 -23.05
CA ILE A 150 17.91 -25.68 -24.14
C ILE A 150 18.27 -24.98 -25.46
N LEU A 151 17.60 -23.88 -25.79
CA LEU A 151 17.91 -23.09 -26.99
C LEU A 151 19.35 -22.58 -26.97
N THR A 152 19.83 -22.12 -25.80
CA THR A 152 21.22 -21.66 -25.66
C THR A 152 22.22 -22.78 -25.96
N LEU A 153 21.94 -24.01 -25.52
CA LEU A 153 22.79 -25.17 -25.78
C LEU A 153 22.76 -25.59 -27.26
N SER A 154 21.64 -25.38 -27.96
CA SER A 154 21.47 -25.81 -29.37
C SER A 154 22.10 -24.87 -30.41
N PHE A 155 22.15 -23.56 -30.18
CA PHE A 155 22.48 -22.57 -31.23
C PHE A 155 23.89 -21.94 -31.14
N GLY A 156 24.79 -22.46 -30.31
CA GLY A 156 26.22 -22.14 -30.33
C GLY A 156 26.64 -20.88 -29.55
N SER A 157 27.89 -20.45 -29.74
CA SER A 157 28.63 -19.58 -28.81
C SER A 157 28.02 -18.19 -28.56
N TRP A 158 27.31 -17.62 -29.52
CA TRP A 158 26.66 -16.30 -29.39
C TRP A 158 25.51 -16.31 -28.37
N TYR A 159 24.83 -17.45 -28.18
CA TYR A 159 23.68 -17.56 -27.29
C TYR A 159 24.07 -17.72 -25.82
N TYR A 160 25.33 -18.00 -25.49
CA TYR A 160 25.78 -18.11 -24.09
C TYR A 160 25.53 -16.83 -23.29
N PHE A 161 25.71 -15.65 -23.90
CA PHE A 161 25.43 -14.37 -23.23
C PHE A 161 23.95 -14.22 -22.90
N ILE A 162 23.06 -14.66 -23.80
CA ILE A 162 21.60 -14.65 -23.59
C ILE A 162 21.23 -15.64 -22.47
N GLY A 163 21.80 -16.84 -22.49
CA GLY A 163 21.62 -17.82 -21.42
C GLY A 163 22.06 -17.29 -20.06
N ALA A 164 23.26 -16.73 -19.96
CA ALA A 164 23.77 -16.16 -18.72
C ALA A 164 22.89 -15.00 -18.20
N PHE A 165 22.46 -14.10 -19.09
CA PHE A 165 21.55 -13.01 -18.73
C PHE A 165 20.18 -13.52 -18.25
N SER A 166 19.63 -14.58 -18.87
CA SER A 166 18.37 -15.20 -18.46
C SER A 166 18.44 -15.79 -17.04
N VAL A 167 19.58 -16.38 -16.66
CA VAL A 167 19.81 -16.90 -15.31
C VAL A 167 19.84 -15.75 -14.28
N ILE A 168 20.47 -14.62 -14.61
CA ILE A 168 20.48 -13.44 -13.73
C ILE A 168 19.06 -12.92 -13.52
N ILE A 169 18.27 -12.76 -14.59
CA ILE A 169 16.87 -12.35 -14.51
C ILE A 169 16.08 -13.33 -13.64
N PHE A 170 16.31 -14.63 -13.80
CA PHE A 170 15.63 -15.66 -13.01
C PHE A 170 15.99 -15.59 -11.52
N CYS A 171 17.26 -15.36 -11.18
CA CYS A 171 17.68 -15.13 -9.79
C CYS A 171 16.98 -13.90 -9.18
N VAL A 172 16.89 -12.80 -9.93
CA VAL A 172 16.13 -11.60 -9.51
C VAL A 172 14.65 -11.93 -9.33
N TYR A 173 14.06 -12.70 -10.25
CA TYR A 173 12.67 -13.14 -10.16
C TYR A 173 12.42 -13.98 -8.90
N ILE A 174 13.25 -14.99 -8.61
CA ILE A 174 13.15 -15.81 -7.41
C ILE A 174 13.19 -14.94 -6.15
N PHE A 175 14.13 -13.99 -6.10
CA PHE A 175 14.23 -13.07 -4.97
C PHE A 175 12.94 -12.26 -4.78
N LEU A 176 12.36 -11.73 -5.87
CA LEU A 176 11.10 -11.00 -5.83
C LEU A 176 9.92 -11.90 -5.43
N TYR A 177 9.87 -13.14 -5.93
CA TYR A 177 8.88 -14.15 -5.57
C TYR A 177 8.86 -14.41 -4.06
N TYR A 178 10.02 -14.73 -3.47
CA TYR A 178 10.12 -14.98 -2.03
C TYR A 178 9.75 -13.76 -1.20
N ARG A 179 10.15 -12.56 -1.65
CA ARG A 179 9.79 -11.31 -1.00
C ARG A 179 8.27 -11.09 -0.98
N GLU A 180 7.57 -11.32 -2.09
CA GLU A 180 6.12 -11.19 -2.18
C GLU A 180 5.39 -12.27 -1.38
N LYS A 181 5.83 -13.53 -1.49
CA LYS A 181 5.29 -14.65 -0.70
C LYS A 181 5.34 -14.35 0.80
N LYS A 182 6.50 -13.90 1.30
CA LYS A 182 6.68 -13.52 2.72
C LYS A 182 5.75 -12.39 3.16
N LYS A 183 5.43 -11.42 2.29
CA LYS A 183 4.45 -10.36 2.60
C LYS A 183 3.05 -10.92 2.79
N ILE A 184 2.62 -11.83 1.91
CA ILE A 184 1.30 -12.47 1.98
C ILE A 184 1.20 -13.32 3.24
N GLU A 185 2.22 -14.15 3.53
CA GLU A 185 2.27 -14.99 4.73
C GLU A 185 2.22 -14.17 6.03
N ASN A 186 2.99 -13.08 6.11
CA ASN A 186 2.94 -12.18 7.26
C ASN A 186 1.56 -11.53 7.41
N GLY A 187 0.92 -11.18 6.30
CA GLY A 187 -0.45 -10.66 6.27
C GLY A 187 -1.49 -11.65 6.77
N LEU A 188 -1.38 -12.91 6.35
CA LEU A 188 -2.23 -14.01 6.81
C LEU A 188 -2.04 -14.29 8.31
N LYS A 189 -0.80 -14.31 8.79
CA LYS A 189 -0.50 -14.45 10.23
C LYS A 189 -1.10 -13.31 11.04
N TYR A 190 -0.98 -12.08 10.55
CA TYR A 190 -1.59 -10.91 11.18
C TYR A 190 -3.13 -11.03 11.20
N TYR A 191 -3.73 -11.46 10.09
CA TYR A 191 -5.17 -11.64 10.01
C TYR A 191 -5.68 -12.70 11.00
N ALA A 192 -5.06 -13.88 11.02
CA ALA A 192 -5.45 -14.96 11.93
C ALA A 192 -5.44 -14.50 13.40
N LYS A 193 -4.34 -13.85 13.82
CA LYS A 193 -4.17 -13.39 15.20
C LYS A 193 -5.14 -12.28 15.65
N ASN A 194 -5.59 -11.41 14.74
CA ASN A 194 -6.33 -10.20 15.12
C ASN A 194 -7.79 -10.18 14.67
N PHE A 195 -8.24 -11.17 13.88
CA PHE A 195 -9.59 -11.20 13.31
C PHE A 195 -10.28 -12.57 13.37
N ILE A 196 -9.57 -13.65 13.74
CA ILE A 196 -10.15 -15.00 13.86
C ILE A 196 -10.12 -15.52 15.31
N GLU A 197 -9.11 -15.15 16.10
CA GLU A 197 -8.93 -15.62 17.49
C GLU A 197 -9.89 -14.94 18.51
N ASP A 198 -11.14 -14.66 18.12
CA ASP A 198 -12.23 -14.24 19.02
C ASP A 198 -13.30 -15.34 19.14
#